data_AF-K6IEN0-F1
#
_entry.id   AF-K6IEN0-F1
#
_cell.length_a   1.000
_cell.length_b   1.000
_cell.length_c   1.000
_cell.angle_alpha   90.00
_cell.angle_beta   90.00
_cell.angle_gamma   90.00
#
_symmetry.space_group_name_H-M   'P 1'
#
loop_
_entity.id
_entity.type
_entity.pdbx_description
1 polymer ?
#
loop_
_entity_poly.entity_id
_entity_poly.type
_entity_poly.pdbx_seq_one_letter_code
_entity_poly.pdbx_strand_id
1 'polypeptide(L)'
;MYKLLTNFEVKKRGLRVALFFTIVSLICFLIGNTNLQFIFLGLGFVSFVFTLVRPEAFYTFTNRVLEFVLIFLNGIVKIGVLLFYLIVRKPVRLVIDLFPGKKKS
;
A
#
# COMPACT_ATOMS: atom_id res chain seq x y z
N MET A 1 28.77 16.02 -13.04
CA MET A 1 28.84 14.53 -12.90
C MET A 1 27.80 13.99 -11.91
N TYR A 2 27.64 14.59 -10.72
CA TYR A 2 26.66 14.14 -9.69
C TYR A 2 25.19 14.14 -10.18
N LYS A 3 24.75 15.18 -10.90
CA LYS A 3 23.38 15.28 -11.47
C LYS A 3 23.04 14.23 -12.54
N LEU A 4 24.04 13.69 -13.23
CA LEU A 4 23.84 12.66 -14.25
C LEU A 4 23.67 11.29 -13.59
N LEU A 5 24.51 10.98 -12.59
CA LEU A 5 24.42 9.74 -11.81
C LEU A 5 23.09 9.64 -11.03
N THR A 6 22.65 10.72 -10.39
CA THR A 6 21.33 10.73 -9.72
C THR A 6 20.19 10.56 -10.72
N ASN A 7 20.26 11.17 -11.91
CA ASN A 7 19.28 10.94 -12.96
C ASN A 7 19.20 9.47 -13.40
N PHE A 8 20.36 8.81 -13.60
CA PHE A 8 20.38 7.39 -13.95
C PHE A 8 19.81 6.51 -12.84
N GLU A 9 20.11 6.82 -11.57
CA GLU A 9 19.61 6.04 -10.44
C GLU A 9 18.08 6.18 -10.27
N VAL A 10 17.55 7.39 -10.42
CA VAL A 10 16.10 7.67 -10.38
C VAL A 10 15.41 7.00 -11.57
N LYS A 11 15.99 7.07 -12.77
CA LYS A 11 15.47 6.43 -13.97
C LYS A 11 15.45 4.89 -13.85
N LYS A 12 16.47 4.29 -13.24
CA LYS A 12 16.55 2.85 -12.94
C LYS A 12 15.49 2.40 -11.92
N ARG A 13 15.09 3.28 -10.99
CA ARG A 13 14.01 2.97 -10.03
C ARG A 13 12.63 3.12 -10.66
N GLY A 14 12.38 4.18 -11.44
CA GLY A 14 11.10 4.31 -12.15
C GLY A 14 10.88 3.20 -13.19
N LEU A 15 11.94 2.70 -13.83
CA LEU A 15 11.87 1.51 -14.68
C LEU A 15 11.43 0.25 -13.90
N ARG A 16 11.88 0.08 -12.66
CA ARG A 16 11.45 -1.04 -11.80
C ARG A 16 9.95 -0.94 -11.46
N VAL A 17 9.43 0.27 -11.25
CA VAL A 17 8.00 0.50 -11.00
C VAL A 17 7.17 0.16 -12.24
N ALA A 18 7.60 0.60 -13.43
CA ALA A 18 6.94 0.25 -14.68
C ALA A 18 6.92 -1.27 -14.91
N LEU A 19 8.06 -1.94 -14.68
CA LEU A 19 8.17 -3.41 -14.76
C LEU A 19 7.23 -4.12 -13.78
N PHE A 20 7.10 -3.61 -12.56
CA PHE A 20 6.16 -4.15 -11.57
C PHE A 20 4.72 -4.10 -12.08
N PHE A 21 4.27 -2.97 -12.63
CA PHE A 21 2.93 -2.86 -13.19
C PHE A 21 2.70 -3.80 -14.39
N THR A 22 3.71 -4.02 -15.24
CA THR A 22 3.60 -5.01 -16.33
C THR A 22 3.49 -6.45 -15.81
N ILE A 23 4.18 -6.81 -14.73
CA ILE A 23 4.04 -8.13 -14.10
C ILE A 23 2.65 -8.31 -13.49
N VAL A 24 2.15 -7.31 -12.77
CA VAL A 24 0.79 -7.33 -12.19
C VAL A 24 -0.27 -7.41 -13.29
N SER A 25 -0.07 -6.68 -14.39
CA SER A 25 -0.91 -6.80 -15.59
C SER A 25 -0.90 -8.23 -16.16
N LEU A 26 0.27 -8.87 -16.23
CA LEU A 26 0.39 -10.25 -16.73
C LEU A 26 -0.33 -11.25 -15.80
N ILE A 27 -0.26 -11.05 -14.49
CA ILE A 27 -1.02 -11.86 -13.51
C ILE A 27 -2.53 -11.66 -13.69
N CYS A 28 -2.99 -10.43 -13.91
CA CYS A 28 -4.41 -10.16 -14.19
C CYS A 28 -4.89 -10.80 -15.50
N PHE A 29 -4.03 -10.85 -16.51
CA PHE A 29 -4.29 -11.61 -17.74
C PHE A 29 -4.45 -13.10 -17.45
N LEU A 30 -3.59 -13.67 -16.60
CA LEU A 30 -3.66 -15.08 -16.21
C LEU A 30 -4.96 -15.44 -15.47
N ILE A 31 -5.49 -14.50 -14.69
CA ILE A 31 -6.76 -14.62 -13.95
C ILE A 31 -7.98 -14.41 -14.88
N GLY A 32 -7.76 -14.06 -16.15
CA GLY A 32 -8.81 -13.82 -17.14
C GLY A 32 -9.53 -12.47 -16.95
N ASN A 33 -8.97 -11.55 -16.18
CA ASN A 33 -9.57 -10.25 -15.93
C ASN A 33 -8.96 -9.17 -16.83
N THR A 34 -9.49 -9.07 -18.05
CA THR A 34 -9.04 -8.16 -19.11
C THR A 34 -9.18 -6.69 -18.76
N ASN A 35 -10.21 -6.32 -18.00
CA ASN A 35 -10.41 -4.93 -17.57
C ASN A 35 -9.30 -4.50 -16.61
N LEU A 36 -9.01 -5.32 -15.60
CA LEU A 36 -7.92 -5.03 -14.66
C LEU A 36 -6.55 -5.06 -15.34
N GLN A 37 -6.32 -6.00 -16.25
CA GLN A 37 -5.10 -6.04 -17.06
C GLN A 37 -4.86 -4.70 -17.79
N PHE A 38 -5.85 -4.21 -18.53
CA PHE A 38 -5.70 -2.96 -19.29
C PHE A 38 -5.45 -1.75 -18.38
N ILE A 39 -6.10 -1.69 -17.22
CA ILE A 39 -5.88 -0.63 -16.24
C ILE A 39 -4.45 -0.66 -15.71
N PHE A 40 -3.94 -1.83 -15.30
CA PHE A 40 -2.58 -1.97 -14.78
C PHE A 40 -1.52 -1.74 -15.86
N LEU A 41 -1.77 -2.19 -17.09
CA LEU A 41 -0.89 -1.95 -18.23
C LEU A 41 -0.80 -0.44 -18.56
N GLY A 42 -1.95 0.25 -18.58
CA GLY A 42 -2.02 1.69 -18.78
C GLY A 42 -1.28 2.47 -17.69
N LEU A 43 -1.47 2.07 -16.42
CA LEU A 43 -0.72 2.62 -15.29
C LEU A 43 0.79 2.41 -15.43
N GLY A 44 1.22 1.22 -15.83
CA GLY A 44 2.64 0.92 -16.10
C GLY A 44 3.21 1.79 -17.22
N PHE A 45 2.45 1.99 -18.30
CA PHE A 45 2.87 2.82 -19.42
C PHE A 45 2.98 4.31 -19.05
N VAL A 46 1.98 4.85 -18.35
CA VAL A 46 2.01 6.23 -17.84
C VAL A 46 3.20 6.41 -16.88
N SER A 47 3.40 5.46 -15.96
CA SER A 47 4.54 5.46 -15.03
C SER A 47 5.89 5.44 -15.77
N PHE A 48 5.99 4.69 -16.88
CA PHE A 48 7.19 4.62 -17.70
C PHE A 48 7.46 5.94 -18.43
N VAL A 49 6.44 6.52 -19.09
CA VAL A 49 6.56 7.81 -19.80
C VAL A 49 6.95 8.91 -18.83
N PHE A 50 6.30 9.02 -17.67
CA PHE A 50 6.64 10.02 -16.66
C PHE A 50 8.06 9.87 -16.11
N THR A 51 8.53 8.63 -15.93
CA THR A 51 9.93 8.35 -15.55
C THR A 51 10.92 8.85 -16.60
N LEU A 52 10.58 8.79 -17.88
CA LEU A 52 11.43 9.24 -18.98
C LEU A 52 11.46 10.77 -19.12
N VAL A 53 10.31 11.46 -19.00
CA VAL A 53 10.27 12.92 -19.24
C VAL A 53 10.61 13.75 -18.01
N ARG A 54 10.21 13.35 -16.79
CA ARG A 54 10.58 14.06 -15.54
C ARG A 54 10.77 13.10 -14.37
N PRO A 55 11.97 12.48 -14.26
CA PRO A 55 12.25 11.52 -13.20
C PRO A 55 12.16 12.14 -11.79
N GLU A 56 12.58 13.39 -11.62
CA GLU A 56 12.56 14.08 -10.32
C GLU A 56 11.13 14.38 -9.82
N ALA A 57 10.26 14.87 -10.71
CA ALA A 57 8.87 15.16 -10.37
C ALA A 57 8.09 13.85 -10.07
N PHE A 58 8.38 12.79 -10.84
CA PHE A 58 7.79 11.48 -10.61
C PHE A 58 8.22 10.89 -9.26
N TYR A 59 9.47 11.13 -8.84
CA TYR A 59 9.96 10.73 -7.53
C TYR A 59 9.21 11.44 -6.39
N THR A 60 9.11 12.77 -6.43
CA THR A 60 8.38 13.54 -5.41
C THR A 60 6.91 13.13 -5.35
N PHE A 61 6.28 12.89 -6.51
CA PHE A 61 4.91 12.41 -6.59
C PHE A 61 4.75 11.03 -5.97
N THR A 62 5.59 10.06 -6.35
CA THR A 62 5.52 8.69 -5.81
C THR A 62 5.76 8.67 -4.31
N ASN A 63 6.71 9.46 -3.81
CA ASN A 63 6.98 9.56 -2.38
C ASN A 63 5.79 10.14 -1.61
N ARG A 64 5.15 11.18 -2.16
CA ARG A 64 3.96 11.81 -1.56
C ARG A 64 2.73 10.89 -1.60
N VAL A 65 2.56 10.13 -2.67
CA VAL A 65 1.51 9.10 -2.77
C VAL A 65 1.76 7.99 -1.77
N LEU A 66 3.00 7.52 -1.63
CA LEU A 66 3.36 6.49 -0.66
C LEU A 66 3.11 6.96 0.77
N GLU A 67 3.49 8.19 1.09
CA GLU A 67 3.24 8.82 2.39
C GLU A 67 1.73 8.90 2.67
N PHE A 68 0.93 9.30 1.68
CA PHE A 68 -0.52 9.33 1.78
C PHE A 68 -1.11 7.92 2.04
N VAL A 69 -0.66 6.91 1.29
CA VAL A 69 -1.11 5.52 1.47
C VAL A 69 -0.74 5.01 2.86
N LEU A 70 0.47 5.29 3.35
CA LEU A 70 0.92 4.90 4.69
C LEU A 70 0.09 5.56 5.79
N ILE A 71 -0.20 6.86 5.67
CA ILE A 71 -1.07 7.57 6.63
C ILE A 71 -2.47 6.95 6.63
N PHE A 72 -3.02 6.70 5.44
CA PHE A 72 -4.35 6.11 5.30
C PHE A 72 -4.42 4.70 5.89
N LEU A 73 -3.43 3.85 5.57
CA LEU A 73 -3.33 2.49 6.09
C LEU A 73 -3.13 2.48 7.60
N ASN A 74 -2.31 3.38 8.14
CA ASN A 74 -2.16 3.56 9.58
C ASN A 74 -3.48 3.98 10.24
N GLY A 75 -4.25 4.87 9.61
CA GLY A 75 -5.60 5.23 10.04
C GLY A 75 -6.53 4.01 10.10
N ILE A 76 -6.58 3.21 9.03
CA ILE A 76 -7.38 1.97 8.97
C ILE A 76 -6.94 0.99 10.06
N VAL A 77 -5.64 0.73 10.20
CA VAL A 77 -5.11 -0.19 11.22
C VAL A 77 -5.48 0.29 12.61
N LYS A 78 -5.34 1.60 12.90
CA LYS A 78 -5.68 2.18 14.20
C LYS A 78 -7.18 2.02 14.50
N ILE A 79 -8.04 2.25 13.51
CA ILE A 79 -9.49 2.04 13.63
C ILE A 79 -9.82 0.55 13.80
N GLY A 80 -9.16 -0.32 13.04
CA GLY A 80 -9.34 -1.77 13.12
C GLY A 80 -8.93 -2.33 14.48
N VAL A 81 -7.79 -1.89 15.02
CA VAL A 81 -7.34 -2.23 16.37
C VAL A 81 -8.32 -1.71 17.42
N LEU A 82 -8.84 -0.49 17.26
CA LEU A 82 -9.84 0.09 18.17
C LEU A 82 -11.14 -0.72 18.17
N LEU A 83 -11.64 -1.09 16.99
CA LEU A 83 -12.83 -1.95 16.82
C LEU A 83 -12.60 -3.33 17.44
N PHE A 84 -11.46 -3.96 17.14
CA PHE A 84 -11.09 -5.25 17.71
C PHE A 84 -11.02 -5.18 19.24
N TYR A 85 -10.41 -4.14 19.78
CA TYR A 85 -10.35 -3.90 21.21
C TYR A 85 -11.73 -3.75 21.83
N LEU A 86 -12.64 -2.99 21.22
CA LEU A 86 -14.02 -2.84 21.70
C LEU A 86 -14.80 -4.16 21.63
N ILE A 87 -14.65 -4.91 20.55
CA ILE A 87 -15.37 -6.17 20.32
C ILE A 87 -14.84 -7.29 21.21
N VAL A 88 -13.54 -7.36 21.48
CA VAL A 88 -12.94 -8.45 22.26
C VAL A 88 -12.84 -8.09 23.73
N ARG A 89 -12.28 -6.94 24.09
CA ARG A 89 -12.00 -6.60 25.49
C ARG A 89 -13.28 -6.31 26.28
N LYS A 90 -14.29 -5.69 25.64
CA LYS A 90 -15.53 -5.31 26.32
C LYS A 90 -16.36 -6.52 26.77
N PRO A 91 -16.65 -7.55 25.93
CA PRO A 91 -17.34 -8.75 26.38
C PRO A 91 -16.45 -9.65 27.25
N VAL A 92 -15.14 -9.73 27.00
CA VAL A 92 -14.24 -10.53 27.87
C VAL A 92 -14.21 -9.98 29.29
N ARG A 93 -14.14 -8.65 29.48
CA ARG A 93 -14.23 -8.03 30.80
C ARG A 93 -15.61 -8.27 31.44
N LEU A 94 -16.67 -8.20 30.64
CA LEU A 94 -18.04 -8.52 31.09
C LEU A 94 -18.18 -9.97 31.55
N VAL A 95 -17.60 -10.93 30.83
CA VAL A 95 -17.59 -12.36 31.21
C VAL A 95 -16.77 -12.59 32.48
N ILE A 96 -15.63 -11.91 32.64
CA ILE A 96 -14.80 -11.99 33.85
C ILE A 96 -15.54 -11.38 35.06
N ASP A 97 -16.24 -10.26 34.89
CA ASP A 97 -17.04 -9.65 35.95
C ASP A 97 -18.33 -10.44 36.27
N LEU A 98 -18.92 -11.13 35.30
CA LEU A 98 -20.09 -12.00 35.51
C LEU A 98 -19.75 -13.34 36.19
N PHE A 99 -18.48 -13.72 36.20
CA PHE A 99 -17.94 -14.76 37.08
C PHE A 99 -17.26 -14.08 38.27
N PRO A 100 -18.00 -13.50 39.25
CA PRO A 100 -17.41 -13.27 40.55
C PRO A 100 -17.08 -14.67 41.06
N GLY A 101 -15.79 -15.03 41.00
CA GLY A 101 -15.31 -16.20 41.72
C GLY A 101 -15.91 -16.10 43.11
N LYS A 102 -16.76 -17.07 43.46
CA LYS A 102 -17.12 -17.32 44.85
C LYS A 102 -15.79 -17.42 45.59
N LYS A 103 -15.34 -16.31 46.17
CA LYS A 103 -14.35 -16.33 47.23
C LYS A 103 -15.06 -17.07 48.35
N LYS A 104 -14.83 -18.38 48.41
CA LYS A 104 -14.89 -19.12 49.66
C LYS A 104 -13.75 -18.56 50.51
N SER A 105 -14.08 -17.63 51.39
CA SER A 105 -13.62 -17.58 52.79
C SER A 105 -14.34 -16.46 53.52
#